data_AF-A0A419WF60-F1
#
_entry.id   AF-A0A419WF60-F1
#
_cell.length_a   1.000
_cell.length_b   1.000
_cell.length_c   1.000
_cell.angle_alpha   90.00
_cell.angle_beta   90.00
_cell.angle_gamma   90.00
#
_symmetry.space_group_name_H-M   'P 1'
#
loop_
_entity.id
_entity.type
_entity.pdbx_description
1 polymer ?
#
loop_
_entity_poly.entity_id
_entity_poly.type
_entity_poly.pdbx_seq_one_letter_code
_entity_poly.pdbx_strand_id
1 'polypeptide(L)' 'MTKRNLSSILIIIAMLINILNFDFSNFNIESKKTWLFIGASIIIIASIIQIFVNEKKFNKKSLDRAN' A
#
# COMPACT_ATOMS: atom_id res chain seq x y z
N MET A 1 -9.47 0.41 -12.99
CA MET A 1 -8.40 -0.38 -12.34
C MET A 1 -7.91 -1.47 -13.28
N THR A 2 -6.76 -1.28 -13.91
CA THR A 2 -6.13 -2.33 -14.73
C THR A 2 -5.76 -3.52 -13.82
N LYS A 3 -5.83 -4.77 -14.30
CA LYS A 3 -5.35 -5.98 -13.59
C LYS A 3 -3.97 -5.80 -12.92
N ARG A 4 -3.17 -4.88 -13.43
CA ARG A 4 -1.83 -4.50 -12.92
C ARG A 4 -1.81 -3.92 -11.51
N ASN A 5 -2.89 -3.33 -11.01
CA ASN A 5 -2.93 -2.75 -9.65
C ASN A 5 -3.44 -3.74 -8.60
N LEU A 6 -3.86 -4.95 -9.01
CA LEU A 6 -4.42 -5.97 -8.11
C LEU A 6 -3.41 -6.43 -7.06
N SER A 7 -2.12 -6.54 -7.43
CA SER A 7 -1.06 -6.90 -6.48
C SER A 7 -0.91 -5.86 -5.38
N SER A 8 -0.93 -4.56 -5.73
CA SER A 8 -0.85 -3.48 -4.73
C SER A 8 -2.07 -3.48 -3.80
N ILE A 9 -3.25 -3.77 -4.33
CA ILE A 9 -4.48 -3.92 -3.53
C ILE A 9 -4.38 -5.09 -2.56
N LEU A 10 -3.89 -6.26 -3.02
CA LEU A 10 -3.67 -7.43 -2.17
C LEU A 10 -2.65 -7.15 -1.05
N ILE A 11 -1.56 -6.44 -1.37
CA ILE A 11 -0.56 -6.01 -0.39
C ILE A 11 -1.20 -5.07 0.66
N ILE A 12 -2.01 -4.10 0.22
CA ILE A 12 -2.72 -3.19 1.12
C ILE A 12 -3.63 -3.97 2.07
N ILE A 13 -4.41 -4.93 1.55
CA ILE A 13 -5.31 -5.77 2.37
C ILE A 13 -4.50 -6.59 3.39
N ALA A 14 -3.41 -7.24 2.99
CA ALA A 14 -2.57 -8.01 3.89
C ALA A 14 -1.96 -7.16 5.02
N MET A 15 -1.50 -5.95 4.70
CA MET A 15 -0.94 -5.02 5.68
C MET A 15 -2.02 -4.44 6.60
N LEU A 16 -3.23 -4.18 6.08
CA LEU A 16 -4.36 -3.77 6.90
C LEU A 16 -4.73 -4.81 7.95
N ILE A 17 -4.70 -6.10 7.63
CA ILE A 17 -4.94 -7.17 8.61
C ILE A 17 -3.91 -7.09 9.76
N ASN A 18 -2.64 -6.82 9.45
CA ASN A 18 -1.60 -6.65 10.48
C ASN A 18 -1.85 -5.43 11.37
N ILE A 19 -2.33 -4.32 10.80
CA ILE A 19 -2.66 -3.09 11.54
C ILE A 19 -3.90 -3.30 12.41
N LEU A 20 -4.95 -3.93 11.88
CA LEU A 20 -6.20 -4.17 12.61
C LEU A 20 -6.03 -5.17 13.74
N ASN A 21 -5.06 -6.08 13.63
CA ASN A 21 -4.71 -7.03 14.68
C ASN A 21 -3.71 -6.47 15.71
N PHE A 22 -3.29 -5.21 15.56
CA PHE A 22 -2.38 -4.57 16.51
C PHE A 22 -3.15 -3.98 17.68
N ASP A 23 -2.78 -4.39 18.89
CA ASP A 23 -3.31 -3.84 20.13
C ASP A 23 -2.46 -2.66 20.61
N PHE A 24 -3.03 -1.45 20.55
CA PHE A 24 -2.37 -0.21 20.95
C PHE A 24 -2.01 -0.15 22.44
N SER A 25 -2.67 -0.94 23.30
CA SER A 25 -2.29 -1.02 24.72
C SER A 25 -0.89 -1.62 24.92
N ASN A 26 -0.41 -2.40 23.94
CA ASN A 26 0.92 -3.01 23.93
C ASN A 26 1.97 -2.19 23.14
N PHE A 27 1.69 -0.92 22.87
CA PHE A 27 2.61 -0.05 22.15
C PHE A 27 3.89 0.20 22.96
N ASN A 28 5.00 -0.38 22.49
CA ASN A 28 6.34 -0.18 23.03
C ASN A 28 7.34 -0.10 21.87
N ILE A 29 8.21 0.92 21.86
CA ILE A 29 9.23 1.13 20.81
C ILE A 29 10.19 -0.05 20.66
N GLU A 30 10.45 -0.78 21.75
CA GLU A 30 11.34 -1.95 21.76
C GLU A 30 10.64 -3.23 21.26
N SER A 31 9.32 -3.20 21.14
CA SER A 31 8.53 -4.35 20.70
C SER A 31 8.61 -4.55 19.20
N LYS A 32 8.92 -5.78 18.79
CA LYS A 32 8.89 -6.21 17.38
C LYS A 32 7.52 -5.99 16.74
N LYS A 33 6.43 -6.11 17.51
CA LYS A 33 5.05 -5.91 17.02
C LYS A 33 4.81 -4.46 16.61
N THR A 34 5.34 -3.51 17.37
CA THR A 34 5.25 -2.07 17.06
C THR A 34 5.99 -1.75 15.77
N TRP A 35 7.17 -2.33 15.56
CA TRP A 35 7.91 -2.18 14.31
C TRP A 35 7.19 -2.79 13.11
N LEU A 36 6.55 -3.95 13.28
CA LEU A 36 5.70 -4.54 12.24
C LEU A 36 4.52 -3.64 11.90
N PHE A 37 3.87 -3.03 12.89
CA PHE A 37 2.79 -2.06 12.69
C PHE A 37 3.25 -0.81 11.92
N ILE A 38 4.38 -0.23 12.33
CA ILE A 38 4.98 0.93 11.67
C ILE A 38 5.37 0.57 10.22
N GLY A 39 6.03 -0.57 10.03
CA GLY A 39 6.42 -1.07 8.71
C GLY A 39 5.21 -1.32 7.79
N ALA A 40 4.16 -1.97 8.30
CA ALA A 40 2.92 -2.17 7.58
C ALA A 40 2.29 -0.83 7.15
N SER A 41 2.31 0.17 8.04
CA SER A 41 1.80 1.52 7.75
C SER A 41 2.56 2.18 6.59
N ILE A 42 3.90 2.08 6.59
CA ILE A 42 4.74 2.62 5.51
C ILE A 42 4.47 1.90 4.17
N ILE A 43 4.33 0.57 4.20
CA ILE A 43 4.08 -0.24 2.99
C ILE A 43 2.73 0.12 2.36
N ILE A 44 1.69 0.38 3.17
CA ILE A 44 0.39 0.82 2.67
C ILE A 44 0.53 2.16 1.93
N ILE A 45 1.21 3.13 2.53
CA ILE A 45 1.43 4.45 1.91
C ILE A 45 2.18 4.30 0.58
N ALA A 46 3.26 3.51 0.56
CA ALA A 46 4.02 3.25 -0.67
C ALA A 46 3.16 2.58 -1.76
N SER A 47 2.32 1.63 -1.37
CA SER A 47 1.41 0.93 -2.29
C SER A 47 0.36 1.86 -2.89
N ILE A 48 -0.20 2.78 -2.09
CA ILE A 48 -1.13 3.80 -2.55
C ILE A 48 -0.44 4.71 -3.57
N ILE A 49 0.76 5.22 -3.25
CA ILE A 49 1.54 6.07 -4.17
C ILE A 49 1.81 5.35 -5.49
N GLN A 50 2.22 4.07 -5.42
CA GLN A 50 2.48 3.25 -6.60
C GLN A 50 1.24 3.10 -7.49
N ILE A 51 0.06 2.92 -6.90
CA ILE A 51 -1.21 2.88 -7.64
C ILE A 51 -1.44 4.20 -8.38
N PHE A 52 -1.32 5.34 -7.69
CA PHE A 52 -1.50 6.66 -8.31
C PHE A 52 -0.51 6.94 -9.44
N VAL A 53 0.77 6.62 -9.24
CA VAL A 53 1.81 6.82 -10.26
C VAL A 53 1.56 5.92 -11.48
N ASN A 54 1.18 4.65 -11.25
CA ASN A 54 0.88 3.73 -12.33
C ASN A 54 -0.34 4.15 -13.15
N GLU A 55 -1.41 4.65 -12.50
CA GLU A 55 -2.59 5.14 -13.19
C GLU A 55 -2.28 6.39 -14.03
N LYS A 56 -1.52 7.35 -13.47
CA LYS A 56 -1.06 8.53 -14.24
C LYS A 56 -0.22 8.14 -15.46
N LYS A 57 0.71 7.19 -15.30
CA LYS A 57 1.56 6.71 -16.41
C LYS A 57 0.75 6.00 -17.49
N PHE A 58 -0.25 5.21 -17.09
CA PHE A 58 -1.11 4.52 -18.05
C PHE A 58 -1.99 5.50 -18.84
N ASN A 59 -2.62 6.45 -18.16
CA ASN A 59 -3.48 7.45 -18.81
C ASN A 59 -2.70 8.35 -19.78
N LYS A 60 -1.48 8.74 -19.43
CA LYS A 60 -0.59 9.48 -20.35
C LYS A 60 -0.29 8.66 -21.61
N LYS A 61 0.09 7.39 -21.44
CA LYS A 61 0.43 6.50 -22.57
C LYS A 61 -0.77 6.19 -23.47
N SER A 62 -2.01 6.18 -22.95
CA SER A 62 -3.21 6.00 -23.78
C SER A 62 -3.56 7.24 -24.59
N LEU A 63 -3.36 8.44 -24.03
CA LEU A 63 -3.55 9.72 -24.75
C LEU A 63 -2.53 9.88 -25.90
N ASP A 64 -1.26 9.56 -25.67
CA ASP A 64 -0.20 9.63 -26.70
C ASP A 64 -0.42 8.66 -27.88
N ARG A 65 -1.30 7.66 -27.74
CA ARG A 65 -1.64 6.70 -28.82
C ARG A 65 -2.91 7.06 -29.58
N ALA A 66 -3.69 8.01 -29.07
CA ALA A 66 -4.94 8.45 -29.67
C ALA A 66 -4.77 9.71 -30.54
N ASN A 67 -3.64 10.41 -30.38
CA ASN A 67 -3.17 11.50 -31.25
C ASN A 67 -2.19 10.97 -32.29
#